data_AF-J2PL90-F1
#
_entry.id   AF-J2PL90-F1
#
_cell.length_a   1.000
_cell.length_b   1.000
_cell.length_c   1.000
_cell.angle_alpha   90.00
_cell.angle_beta   90.00
_cell.angle_gamma   90.00
#
_symmetry.space_group_name_H-M   'P 1'
#
loop_
_entity.id
_entity.type
_entity.pdbx_description
1 polymer ?
#
loop_
_entity_poly.entity_id
_entity_poly.type
_entity_poly.pdbx_seq_one_letter_code
_entity_poly.pdbx_strand_id
1 'polypeptide(L)'
;MSTAMLYYLAWHEDDWLDEVLDRFPEINAIVPSVKTFELLAKQRESGEVGRAVLVLNAAVEQERCKAFLRLCQEHPQLSADPLYIVGLKPEEEETWQEAYPHAKIIVITGFAVEFDYDAVLARMEIDLEGAH
;
A
#
# COMPACT_ATOMS: atom_id res chain seq x y z
N MET A 1 18.38 3.67 15.11
CA MET A 1 18.06 2.62 14.12
C MET A 1 16.80 3.08 13.41
N SER A 2 16.81 3.15 12.09
CA SER A 2 15.60 3.46 11.33
C SER A 2 14.74 2.20 11.20
N THR A 3 13.44 2.32 11.40
CA THR A 3 12.50 1.19 11.31
C THR A 3 12.01 1.02 9.88
N ALA A 4 11.73 -0.22 9.49
CA ALA A 4 10.92 -0.52 8.31
C ALA A 4 9.44 -0.51 8.75
N MET A 5 8.55 0.05 7.93
CA MET A 5 7.13 0.18 8.28
C MET A 5 6.24 -0.17 7.10
N LEU A 6 5.22 -0.98 7.33
CA LEU A 6 4.15 -1.20 6.37
C LEU A 6 2.95 -0.32 6.75
N TYR A 7 2.52 0.52 5.81
CA TYR A 7 1.34 1.36 5.97
C TYR A 7 0.18 0.76 5.18
N TYR A 8 -0.88 0.40 5.89
CA TYR A 8 -2.13 -0.04 5.28
C TYR A 8 -3.12 1.12 5.25
N LEU A 9 -3.55 1.47 4.05
CA LEU A 9 -4.27 2.69 3.73
C LEU A 9 -5.65 2.30 3.20
N ALA A 10 -6.69 2.47 4.00
CA ALA A 10 -8.06 2.12 3.61
C ALA A 10 -9.09 3.10 4.20
N TRP A 11 -10.19 3.31 3.48
CA TRP A 11 -11.29 4.17 3.94
C TRP A 11 -12.32 3.42 4.80
N HIS A 12 -12.37 2.10 4.64
CA HIS A 12 -13.25 1.21 5.38
C HIS A 12 -12.43 0.01 5.84
N GLU A 13 -12.93 -0.66 6.89
CA GLU A 13 -12.44 -1.99 7.28
C GLU A 13 -12.77 -2.99 6.18
N ASP A 14 -11.84 -3.92 5.95
CA ASP A 14 -11.91 -4.84 4.83
C ASP A 14 -11.04 -6.08 5.09
N ASP A 15 -11.38 -7.19 4.44
CA ASP A 15 -10.75 -8.50 4.66
C ASP A 15 -9.26 -8.53 4.29
N TRP A 16 -8.78 -7.59 3.45
CA TRP A 16 -7.36 -7.51 3.09
C TRP A 16 -6.51 -7.07 4.30
N LEU A 17 -7.08 -6.29 5.24
CA LEU A 17 -6.37 -5.89 6.45
C LEU A 17 -6.07 -7.11 7.35
N ASP A 18 -7.01 -8.04 7.47
CA ASP A 18 -6.86 -9.24 8.28
C ASP A 18 -5.70 -10.12 7.78
N GLU A 19 -5.64 -10.37 6.46
CA GLU A 19 -4.56 -11.14 5.84
C GLU A 19 -3.17 -10.49 6.04
N VAL A 20 -3.11 -9.15 5.98
CA VAL A 20 -1.83 -8.43 6.19
C VAL A 20 -1.45 -8.45 7.67
N LEU A 21 -2.41 -8.31 8.59
CA LEU A 21 -2.18 -8.39 10.04
C LEU A 21 -1.64 -9.77 10.46
N ASP A 22 -2.11 -10.84 9.82
CA ASP A 22 -1.65 -12.21 10.11
C ASP A 22 -0.16 -12.40 9.77
N ARG A 23 0.38 -11.68 8.77
CA ARG A 23 1.78 -11.75 8.36
C ARG A 23 2.67 -10.68 9.00
N PHE A 24 2.18 -9.45 9.11
CA PHE A 24 2.94 -8.27 9.51
C PHE A 24 2.48 -7.74 10.88
N PRO A 25 3.14 -8.14 11.98
CA PRO A 25 2.75 -7.70 13.32
C PRO A 25 2.97 -6.20 13.56
N GLU A 26 3.88 -5.57 12.79
CA GLU A 26 4.19 -4.14 12.86
C GLU A 26 3.63 -3.40 11.64
N ILE A 27 2.30 -3.20 11.64
CA ILE A 27 1.57 -2.48 10.59
C ILE A 27 0.91 -1.22 11.14
N ASN A 28 0.93 -0.15 10.34
CA ASN A 28 0.17 1.07 10.60
C ASN A 28 -1.05 1.11 9.67
N ALA A 29 -2.21 0.65 10.16
CA ALA A 29 -3.49 0.76 9.46
C ALA A 29 -4.14 2.12 9.75
N ILE A 30 -4.29 2.96 8.71
CA ILE A 30 -4.70 4.36 8.85
C ILE A 30 -5.56 4.81 7.66
N VAL A 31 -6.50 5.71 7.93
CA VAL A 31 -7.34 6.30 6.87
C VAL A 31 -6.55 7.33 6.08
N PRO A 32 -6.55 7.30 4.73
CA PRO A 32 -5.77 8.26 3.97
C PRO A 32 -6.40 9.66 3.99
N SER A 33 -5.57 10.63 4.34
CA SER A 33 -5.96 12.03 4.49
C SER A 33 -4.72 12.92 4.35
N VAL A 34 -4.91 14.24 4.24
CA VAL A 34 -3.78 15.18 4.22
C VAL A 34 -2.92 15.05 5.48
N LYS A 35 -3.53 14.88 6.66
CA LYS A 35 -2.81 14.68 7.93
C LYS A 35 -2.01 13.39 7.93
N THR A 36 -2.56 12.34 7.35
CA THR A 36 -1.90 11.04 7.20
C THR A 36 -0.68 11.17 6.30
N PHE A 37 -0.82 11.86 5.16
CA PHE A 37 0.30 12.17 4.29
C PHE A 37 1.41 12.96 5.02
N GLU A 38 1.06 14.02 5.76
CA GLU A 38 2.02 14.81 6.53
C GLU A 38 2.76 13.97 7.58
N LEU A 39 2.06 13.05 8.25
CA LEU A 39 2.66 12.11 9.19
C LEU A 39 3.69 11.22 8.51
N LEU A 40 3.30 10.59 7.40
CA LEU A 40 4.16 9.67 6.63
C LEU A 40 5.39 10.39 6.10
N ALA A 41 5.20 11.55 5.46
CA ALA A 41 6.25 12.40 4.95
C ALA A 41 7.27 12.75 6.06
N LYS A 42 6.77 13.22 7.21
CA LYS A 42 7.62 13.56 8.36
C LYS A 42 8.40 12.36 8.90
N GLN A 43 7.79 11.18 8.98
CA GLN A 43 8.46 9.97 9.44
C GLN A 43 9.57 9.52 8.49
N ARG A 44 9.36 9.68 7.17
CA ARG A 44 10.39 9.41 6.17
C ARG A 44 11.50 10.46 6.20
N GLU A 45 11.16 11.74 6.24
CA GLU A 45 12.11 12.86 6.24
C GLU A 45 13.01 12.87 7.48
N SER A 46 12.43 12.58 8.65
CA SER A 46 13.18 12.51 9.92
C SER A 46 14.07 11.27 10.03
N GLY A 47 13.90 10.28 9.14
CA GLY A 47 14.58 9.00 9.20
C GLY A 47 14.11 8.09 10.34
N GLU A 48 13.01 8.45 11.03
CA GLU A 48 12.31 7.57 11.96
C GLU A 48 11.95 6.26 11.24
N VAL A 49 11.34 6.40 10.06
CA VAL A 49 11.06 5.30 9.15
C VAL A 49 12.05 5.36 8.00
N GLY A 50 12.97 4.39 7.97
CA GLY A 50 14.02 4.28 6.96
C GLY A 50 13.55 3.62 5.66
N ARG A 51 12.54 2.76 5.75
CA ARG A 51 11.89 2.10 4.61
C ARG A 51 10.41 2.00 4.85
N ALA A 52 9.61 2.24 3.82
CA ALA A 52 8.18 2.08 3.89
C ALA A 52 7.66 1.23 2.74
N VAL A 53 6.63 0.42 3.01
CA VAL A 53 5.78 -0.16 1.97
C VAL A 53 4.38 0.41 2.16
N LEU A 54 3.81 0.93 1.08
CA LEU A 54 2.46 1.48 1.07
C LEU A 54 1.51 0.45 0.47
N VAL A 55 0.47 0.06 1.20
CA VAL A 55 -0.60 -0.79 0.71
C VAL A 55 -1.89 0.02 0.75
N LEU A 56 -2.46 0.31 -0.42
CA LEU A 56 -3.69 1.09 -0.56
C LEU A 56 -4.83 0.19 -1.02
N ASN A 57 -5.88 0.07 -0.21
CA ASN A 57 -7.11 -0.57 -0.66
C ASN A 57 -7.98 0.44 -1.41
N ALA A 58 -8.18 0.19 -2.71
CA ALA A 58 -8.92 1.05 -3.63
C ALA A 58 -10.32 0.49 -3.99
N ALA A 59 -10.83 -0.49 -3.22
CA ALA A 59 -12.18 -1.05 -3.45
C ALA A 59 -13.29 0.00 -3.39
N VAL A 60 -13.07 1.05 -2.61
CA VAL A 60 -14.03 2.14 -2.34
C VAL A 60 -13.33 3.48 -2.45
N GLU A 61 -14.11 4.55 -2.68
CA GLU A 61 -13.59 5.93 -2.65
C GLU A 61 -12.40 6.18 -3.63
N GLN A 62 -12.42 5.53 -4.81
CA GLN A 62 -11.31 5.52 -5.78
C GLN A 62 -10.76 6.90 -6.15
N GLU A 63 -11.61 7.91 -6.32
CA GLU A 63 -11.13 9.27 -6.64
C GLU A 63 -10.35 9.90 -5.47
N ARG A 64 -10.72 9.56 -4.22
CA ARG A 64 -9.96 10.00 -3.03
C ARG A 64 -8.66 9.23 -2.88
N CYS A 65 -8.66 7.94 -3.23
CA CYS A 65 -7.45 7.13 -3.36
C CYS A 65 -6.47 7.79 -4.33
N LYS A 66 -6.93 8.14 -5.53
CA LYS A 66 -6.10 8.81 -6.55
C LYS A 66 -5.58 10.16 -6.08
N ALA A 67 -6.42 10.96 -5.43
CA ALA A 67 -6.00 12.25 -4.88
C ALA A 67 -4.90 12.10 -3.81
N PHE A 68 -5.01 11.11 -2.92
CA PHE A 68 -3.99 10.82 -1.92
C PHE A 68 -2.68 10.32 -2.56
N LEU A 69 -2.78 9.44 -3.56
CA LEU A 69 -1.60 8.94 -4.27
C LEU A 69 -0.84 10.04 -5.02
N ARG A 70 -1.53 11.05 -5.56
CA ARG A 70 -0.87 12.22 -6.17
C ARG A 70 0.03 12.95 -5.17
N LEU A 71 -0.45 13.15 -3.94
CA LEU A 71 0.37 13.75 -2.87
C LEU A 71 1.62 12.90 -2.59
N CYS A 72 1.46 11.58 -2.53
CA CYS A 72 2.59 10.65 -2.30
C CYS A 72 3.60 10.69 -3.46
N GLN A 73 3.14 10.77 -4.70
CA GLN A 73 3.98 10.85 -5.90
C GLN A 73 4.78 12.15 -5.98
N GLU A 74 4.25 13.26 -5.47
CA GLU A 74 4.93 14.55 -5.41
C GLU A 74 6.04 14.58 -4.36
N HIS A 75 6.02 13.66 -3.39
CA HIS A 75 7.01 13.59 -2.32
C HIS A 75 8.19 12.67 -2.68
N PRO A 76 9.45 13.13 -2.68
CA PRO A 76 10.60 12.37 -3.21
C PRO A 76 10.87 11.01 -2.58
N GLN A 77 10.63 10.85 -1.28
CA GLN A 77 10.87 9.57 -0.58
C GLN A 77 9.68 8.60 -0.73
N LEU A 78 8.46 9.07 -0.46
CA LEU A 78 7.23 8.28 -0.60
C LEU A 78 6.97 7.81 -2.04
N SER A 79 7.38 8.58 -3.05
CA SER A 79 7.25 8.16 -4.45
C SER A 79 8.22 7.05 -4.86
N ALA A 80 9.30 6.86 -4.09
CA ALA A 80 10.27 5.79 -4.28
C ALA A 80 9.95 4.53 -3.45
N ASP A 81 9.05 4.65 -2.48
CA ASP A 81 8.61 3.53 -1.65
C ASP A 81 7.72 2.57 -2.46
N PRO A 82 7.85 1.24 -2.27
CA PRO A 82 6.96 0.28 -2.91
C PRO A 82 5.48 0.55 -2.62
N LEU A 83 4.68 0.60 -3.68
CA LEU A 83 3.23 0.80 -3.61
C LEU A 83 2.50 -0.44 -4.11
N TYR A 84 1.59 -0.94 -3.29
CA TYR A 84 0.63 -1.99 -3.62
C TYR A 84 -0.77 -1.39 -3.65
N ILE A 85 -1.54 -1.74 -4.67
CA ILE A 85 -2.95 -1.34 -4.80
C ILE A 85 -3.77 -2.61 -4.82
N VAL A 86 -4.67 -2.74 -3.84
CA VAL A 86 -5.49 -3.94 -3.62
C VAL A 86 -6.98 -3.59 -3.64
N GLY A 87 -7.84 -4.60 -3.66
CA GLY A 87 -9.29 -4.44 -3.57
C GLY A 87 -9.96 -3.96 -4.87
N LEU A 88 -9.20 -3.81 -5.96
CA LEU A 88 -9.74 -3.50 -7.28
C LEU A 88 -10.46 -4.71 -7.88
N LYS A 89 -11.45 -4.43 -8.73
CA LYS A 89 -12.07 -5.43 -9.59
C LYS A 89 -11.22 -5.70 -10.83
N PRO A 90 -11.32 -6.87 -11.46
CA PRO A 90 -10.55 -7.19 -12.66
C PRO A 90 -10.69 -6.18 -13.81
N GLU A 91 -11.89 -5.65 -14.02
CA GLU A 91 -12.13 -4.63 -15.05
C GLU A 91 -11.47 -3.27 -14.76
N GLU A 92 -10.97 -3.04 -13.55
CA GLU A 92 -10.34 -1.79 -13.12
C GLU A 92 -8.81 -1.84 -13.23
N GLU A 93 -8.23 -3.04 -13.34
CA GLU A 93 -6.78 -3.28 -13.32
C GLU A 93 -6.03 -2.42 -14.34
N GLU A 94 -6.44 -2.47 -15.61
CA GLU A 94 -5.77 -1.78 -16.71
C GLU A 94 -5.75 -0.26 -16.49
N THR A 95 -6.89 0.32 -16.10
CA THR A 95 -6.98 1.77 -15.86
C THR A 95 -6.07 2.21 -14.72
N TRP A 96 -5.97 1.40 -13.66
CA TRP A 96 -5.10 1.71 -12.53
C TRP A 96 -3.63 1.48 -12.86
N GLN A 97 -3.31 0.47 -13.69
CA GLN A 97 -1.94 0.17 -14.11
C GLN A 97 -1.38 1.28 -14.99
N GLU A 98 -2.20 1.85 -15.88
CA GLU A 98 -1.82 3.00 -16.69
C GLU A 98 -1.57 4.25 -15.85
N ALA A 99 -2.42 4.49 -14.84
CA ALA A 99 -2.30 5.66 -13.96
C ALA A 99 -1.11 5.56 -12.98
N TYR A 100 -0.76 4.33 -12.58
CA TYR A 100 0.30 4.06 -11.61
C TYR A 100 1.25 2.95 -12.11
N PRO A 101 2.09 3.21 -13.15
CA PRO A 101 2.91 2.17 -13.79
C PRO A 101 3.91 1.46 -12.89
N HIS A 102 4.28 2.09 -11.77
CA HIS A 102 5.23 1.55 -10.80
C HIS A 102 4.54 0.83 -9.62
N ALA A 103 3.22 0.93 -9.50
CA ALA A 103 2.47 0.23 -8.47
C ALA A 103 2.34 -1.25 -8.81
N LYS A 104 2.35 -2.09 -7.78
CA LYS A 104 2.00 -3.51 -7.87
C LYS A 104 0.50 -3.62 -7.65
N ILE A 105 -0.24 -3.81 -8.73
CA ILE A 105 -1.70 -3.94 -8.68
C ILE A 105 -2.05 -5.39 -8.44
N ILE A 106 -2.84 -5.63 -7.40
CA ILE A 106 -3.25 -6.96 -6.97
C ILE A 106 -4.76 -7.08 -7.13
N VAL A 107 -5.16 -7.89 -8.11
CA VAL A 107 -6.56 -8.20 -8.37
C VAL A 107 -6.82 -9.67 -8.11
N ILE A 108 -7.86 -9.95 -7.35
CA ILE A 108 -8.36 -11.30 -7.11
C ILE A 108 -9.24 -11.69 -8.31
N THR A 109 -8.69 -12.50 -9.22
CA THR A 109 -9.42 -13.04 -10.36
C THR A 109 -10.01 -14.40 -10.01
N GLY A 110 -11.19 -14.41 -9.38
CA GLY A 110 -11.88 -15.65 -8.98
C GLY A 110 -12.40 -15.62 -7.56
N PHE A 111 -12.41 -16.77 -6.89
CA PHE A 111 -12.77 -16.84 -5.48
C PHE A 111 -11.59 -16.44 -4.61
N ALA A 112 -11.84 -15.63 -3.58
CA ALA A 112 -10.80 -15.18 -2.64
C ALA A 112 -10.02 -16.36 -2.02
N VAL A 113 -10.69 -17.47 -1.74
CA VAL A 113 -10.05 -18.67 -1.15
C VAL A 113 -9.04 -19.37 -2.08
N GLU A 114 -9.09 -19.10 -3.39
CA GLU A 114 -8.15 -19.65 -4.37
C GLU A 114 -7.01 -18.68 -4.67
N PHE A 115 -7.06 -17.46 -4.13
CA PHE A 115 -6.05 -16.44 -4.31
C PHE A 115 -4.83 -16.73 -3.44
N ASP A 116 -3.64 -16.62 -4.03
CA ASP A 116 -2.37 -16.85 -3.35
C ASP A 116 -1.93 -15.59 -2.58
N TYR A 117 -2.54 -15.38 -1.40
CA TYR A 117 -2.17 -14.31 -0.48
C TYR A 117 -0.71 -14.43 -0.03
N ASP A 118 -0.25 -15.65 0.26
CA ASP A 118 1.11 -15.92 0.71
C ASP A 118 2.17 -15.39 -0.27
N ALA A 119 1.99 -15.60 -1.58
CA ALA A 119 2.91 -15.09 -2.58
C ALA A 119 2.97 -13.55 -2.61
N VAL A 120 1.84 -12.87 -2.42
CA VAL A 120 1.79 -11.40 -2.39
C VAL A 120 2.42 -10.87 -1.11
N LEU A 121 2.07 -11.44 0.05
CA LEU A 121 2.60 -11.02 1.34
C LEU A 121 4.11 -11.29 1.46
N ALA A 122 4.60 -12.42 0.93
CA ALA A 122 6.04 -12.70 0.83
C ALA A 122 6.77 -11.65 -0.02
N ARG A 123 6.16 -11.17 -1.11
CA ARG A 123 6.74 -10.10 -1.91
C ARG A 123 6.77 -8.76 -1.16
N MET A 124 5.72 -8.43 -0.41
CA MET A 124 5.68 -7.23 0.44
C MET A 124 6.78 -7.27 1.51
N GLU A 125 7.04 -8.43 2.10
CA GLU A 125 8.10 -8.61 3.10
C GLU A 125 9.49 -8.41 2.49
N ILE A 126 9.76 -8.98 1.31
CA ILE A 126 11.01 -8.77 0.56
C ILE A 126 11.24 -7.28 0.28
N ASP A 127 10.20 -6.57 -0.18
CA ASP A 127 10.25 -5.13 -0.43
C ASP A 127 10.52 -4.33 0.85
N LEU A 128 9.91 -4.72 1.97
CA LEU A 128 10.08 -4.09 3.28
C LEU A 128 11.49 -4.30 3.86
N GLU A 129 12.04 -5.51 3.67
CA GLU A 129 13.40 -5.88 4.04
C GLU A 129 14.45 -5.29 3.09
N GLY A 130 14.03 -4.75 1.94
CA GLY A 130 14.90 -4.16 0.92
C GLY A 130 15.85 -5.18 0.27
N ALA A 131 15.45 -6.44 0.23
CA ALA A 131 16.23 -7.50 -0.40
C ALA A 131 16.02 -7.47 -1.93
N HIS A 132 17.10 -7.21 -2.67
CA HIS A 132 17.18 -7.37 -4.13
C HIS A 132 17.57 -8.79 -4.52
#